data_AF-A0A545BAB5-F1
#
_entry.id   AF-A0A545BAB5-F1
#
_cell.length_a   1.000
_cell.length_b   1.000
_cell.length_c   1.000
_cell.angle_alpha   90.00
_cell.angle_beta   90.00
_cell.angle_gamma   90.00
#
_symmetry.space_group_name_H-M   'P 1'
#
loop_
_entity.id
_entity.type
_entity.pdbx_description
1 polymer ?
#
loop_
_entity_poly.entity_id
_entity_poly.type
_entity_poly.pdbx_seq_one_letter_code
_entity_poly.pdbx_strand_id
1 'polypeptide(L)'
;SLVGSDKAHQEASLKFVKFMTSAKSQETIALKNSTLPTRDDAYTTEVKADPGIAGYQGVLSAAQPRPALPEYSSLWGPLDTELPKIAGGKESLDKGLGNAETAIAKLVPDFSK
;
A
#
# COMPACT_ATOMS: atom_id res chain seq x y z
N SER A 1 -21.92 -3.87 5.48
CA SER A 1 -23.08 -2.96 5.30
C SER A 1 -22.53 -1.55 5.22
N LEU A 2 -22.73 -0.83 4.11
CA LEU A 2 -22.46 0.62 4.07
C LEU A 2 -23.55 1.26 4.94
N VAL A 3 -23.25 1.41 6.23
CA VAL A 3 -24.19 1.94 7.23
C VAL A 3 -24.61 3.35 6.79
N GLY A 4 -25.86 3.49 6.30
CA GLY A 4 -26.43 4.76 5.85
C GLY A 4 -26.88 4.83 4.38
N SER A 5 -26.61 3.80 3.55
CA SER A 5 -27.01 3.79 2.13
C SER A 5 -28.19 2.85 1.89
N ASP A 6 -29.27 3.33 1.25
CA ASP A 6 -30.42 2.47 0.89
C ASP A 6 -30.04 1.42 -0.17
N LYS A 7 -30.94 0.45 -0.40
CA LYS A 7 -30.70 -0.65 -1.33
C LYS A 7 -30.36 -0.18 -2.76
N ALA A 8 -31.03 0.86 -3.25
CA ALA A 8 -30.80 1.37 -4.60
C ALA A 8 -29.39 1.97 -4.73
N HIS A 9 -28.95 2.72 -3.71
CA HIS A 9 -27.61 3.29 -3.66
C HIS A 9 -26.52 2.21 -3.48
N GLN A 10 -26.79 1.14 -2.73
CA GLN A 10 -25.89 0.00 -2.63
C GLN A 10 -25.73 -0.72 -3.98
N GLU A 11 -26.83 -0.95 -4.72
CA GLU A 11 -26.80 -1.56 -6.04
C GLU A 11 -26.06 -0.69 -7.06
N ALA A 12 -26.29 0.63 -7.04
CA ALA A 12 -25.58 1.58 -7.89
C ALA A 12 -24.08 1.61 -7.57
N SER A 13 -23.72 1.63 -6.27
CA SER A 13 -22.32 1.59 -5.81
C SER A 13 -21.63 0.31 -6.27
N LEU A 14 -22.29 -0.84 -6.18
CA LEU A 14 -21.74 -2.11 -6.66
C LEU A 14 -21.51 -2.09 -8.17
N LYS A 15 -22.46 -1.55 -8.96
CA LYS A 15 -22.29 -1.39 -10.42
C LYS A 15 -21.10 -0.49 -10.74
N PHE A 16 -20.96 0.63 -10.02
CA PHE A 16 -19.86 1.56 -10.20
C PHE A 16 -18.50 0.93 -9.87
N VAL A 17 -18.39 0.24 -8.73
CA VAL A 17 -17.15 -0.46 -8.34
C VAL A 17 -16.78 -1.52 -9.39
N LYS A 18 -17.75 -2.31 -9.89
CA LYS A 18 -17.50 -3.27 -10.97
C LYS A 18 -16.99 -2.61 -12.25
N PHE A 19 -17.55 -1.47 -12.63
CA PHE A 19 -17.07 -0.70 -13.77
C PHE A 19 -15.63 -0.19 -13.55
N MET A 20 -15.36 0.48 -12.43
CA MET A 20 -14.05 1.06 -12.12
C MET A 20 -12.95 0.01 -11.98
N THR A 21 -13.30 -1.19 -11.49
CA THR A 21 -12.36 -2.30 -11.31
C THR A 21 -12.24 -3.22 -12.53
N SER A 22 -12.99 -2.97 -13.61
CA SER A 22 -12.91 -3.78 -14.83
C SER A 22 -11.53 -3.66 -15.51
N ALA A 23 -11.15 -4.69 -16.28
CA ALA A 23 -9.89 -4.69 -17.04
C ALA A 23 -9.78 -3.46 -17.95
N LYS A 24 -10.87 -3.09 -18.63
CA LYS A 24 -10.88 -1.93 -19.55
C LYS A 24 -10.68 -0.59 -18.83
N SER A 25 -11.33 -0.41 -17.68
CA SER A 25 -11.13 0.79 -16.88
C SER A 25 -9.71 0.86 -16.33
N GLN A 26 -9.17 -0.26 -15.84
CA GLN A 26 -7.80 -0.31 -15.35
C GLN A 26 -6.76 -0.08 -16.45
N GLU A 27 -6.93 -0.66 -17.64
CA GLU A 27 -6.10 -0.37 -18.83
C GLU A 27 -6.12 1.13 -19.15
N THR A 28 -7.31 1.74 -19.20
CA THR A 28 -7.48 3.16 -19.52
C THR A 28 -6.77 4.05 -18.49
N ILE A 29 -6.88 3.73 -17.20
CA ILE A 29 -6.23 4.45 -16.10
C ILE A 29 -4.71 4.24 -16.15
N ALA A 30 -4.25 3.03 -16.40
CA ALA A 30 -2.85 2.68 -16.51
C ALA A 30 -2.17 3.47 -17.63
N LEU A 31 -2.73 3.47 -18.84
CA LEU A 31 -2.19 4.21 -19.98
C LEU A 31 -2.18 5.73 -19.79
N LYS A 32 -3.14 6.28 -19.03
CA LYS A 32 -3.23 7.72 -18.80
C LYS A 32 -2.30 8.22 -17.70
N ASN A 33 -2.09 7.40 -16.67
CA ASN A 33 -1.45 7.83 -15.42
C ASN A 33 -0.18 7.03 -15.09
N SER A 34 0.24 6.11 -15.96
CA SER A 34 1.34 5.15 -15.75
C SER A 34 1.25 4.40 -14.41
N THR A 35 0.03 4.06 -14.00
CA THR A 35 -0.24 3.27 -12.79
C THR A 35 -0.22 1.78 -13.08
N LEU A 36 0.18 0.97 -12.10
CA LEU A 36 0.15 -0.48 -12.21
C LEU A 36 -1.29 -1.01 -12.06
N PRO A 37 -1.83 -1.75 -13.04
CA PRO A 37 -3.06 -2.49 -12.85
C PRO A 37 -2.97 -3.50 -11.69
N THR A 38 -4.12 -3.85 -11.13
CA THR A 38 -4.26 -4.91 -10.10
C THR A 38 -4.81 -6.22 -10.68
N ARG A 39 -5.30 -6.20 -11.93
CA ARG A 39 -5.77 -7.37 -12.65
C ARG A 39 -4.77 -7.77 -13.73
N ASP A 40 -4.47 -9.06 -13.81
CA ASP A 40 -3.56 -9.60 -14.83
C ASP A 40 -4.04 -9.32 -16.25
N ASP A 41 -5.36 -9.40 -16.50
CA ASP A 41 -5.96 -9.18 -17.81
C ASP A 41 -6.00 -7.71 -18.27
N ALA A 42 -5.61 -6.76 -17.42
CA ALA A 42 -5.44 -5.36 -17.76
C ALA A 42 -4.03 -5.02 -18.27
N TYR A 43 -3.06 -5.95 -18.14
CA TYR A 43 -1.72 -5.79 -18.68
C TYR A 43 -1.66 -6.17 -20.17
N THR A 44 -2.31 -5.35 -21.00
CA THR A 44 -2.26 -5.45 -22.47
C THR A 44 -0.87 -5.14 -23.03
N THR A 45 -0.68 -5.35 -24.33
CA THR A 45 0.60 -5.04 -25.00
C THR A 45 0.97 -3.56 -24.83
N GLU A 46 -0.01 -2.68 -24.96
CA GLU A 46 0.13 -1.24 -24.82
C GLU A 46 0.52 -0.85 -23.39
N VAL A 47 -0.14 -1.45 -22.39
CA VAL A 47 0.16 -1.21 -20.97
C VAL A 47 1.58 -1.68 -20.63
N LYS A 48 1.99 -2.85 -21.13
CA LYS A 48 3.35 -3.38 -20.91
C LYS A 48 4.43 -2.57 -21.65
N ALA A 49 4.07 -1.83 -22.69
CA ALA A 49 4.99 -1.00 -23.46
C ALA A 49 5.25 0.37 -22.82
N ASP A 50 4.42 0.81 -21.86
CA ASP A 50 4.69 2.02 -21.08
C ASP A 50 5.96 1.81 -20.22
N PRO A 51 7.00 2.66 -20.35
CA PRO A 51 8.28 2.45 -19.68
C PRO A 51 8.20 2.63 -18.16
N GLY A 52 7.29 3.47 -17.66
CA GLY A 52 7.05 3.60 -16.22
C GLY A 52 6.42 2.33 -15.66
N ILE A 53 5.40 1.81 -16.32
CA ILE A 53 4.75 0.56 -15.96
C ILE A 53 5.73 -0.61 -16.03
N ALA A 54 6.49 -0.74 -17.13
CA ALA A 54 7.47 -1.82 -17.30
C ALA A 54 8.54 -1.81 -16.20
N GLY A 55 9.04 -0.62 -15.84
CA GLY A 55 10.02 -0.45 -14.77
C GLY A 55 9.49 -0.89 -13.40
N TYR A 56 8.29 -0.42 -13.02
CA TYR A 56 7.69 -0.77 -11.73
C TYR A 56 7.09 -2.18 -11.71
N GLN A 57 6.67 -2.75 -12.84
CA GLN A 57 6.14 -4.12 -12.89
C GLN A 57 7.18 -5.15 -12.45
N GLY A 58 8.47 -4.93 -12.77
CA GLY A 58 9.55 -5.81 -12.34
C GLY A 58 9.69 -5.94 -10.82
N VAL A 59 9.33 -4.89 -10.06
CA VAL A 59 9.44 -4.91 -8.60
C VAL A 59 8.33 -5.71 -7.91
N LEU A 60 7.21 -5.97 -8.60
CA LEU A 60 6.06 -6.67 -8.00
C LEU A 60 6.40 -8.10 -7.55
N SER A 61 7.32 -8.77 -8.25
CA SER A 61 7.74 -10.13 -7.91
C SER A 61 8.40 -10.26 -6.54
N ALA A 62 9.01 -9.17 -6.05
CA ALA A 62 9.66 -9.09 -4.74
C ALA A 62 8.82 -8.30 -3.72
N ALA A 63 7.74 -7.66 -4.15
CA ALA A 63 6.89 -6.85 -3.28
C ALA A 63 6.16 -7.75 -2.26
N GLN A 64 6.08 -7.28 -1.02
CA GLN A 64 5.31 -7.93 0.04
C GLN A 64 4.22 -6.97 0.51
N PRO A 65 2.97 -7.45 0.67
CA PRO A 65 1.92 -6.65 1.28
C PRO A 65 2.32 -6.32 2.72
N ARG A 66 2.00 -5.10 3.14
CA ARG A 66 2.14 -4.70 4.53
C ARG A 66 1.20 -5.54 5.41
N PRO A 67 1.61 -5.97 6.63
CA PRO A 67 0.73 -6.62 7.58
C PRO A 67 -0.58 -5.85 7.80
N ALA A 68 -1.71 -6.57 7.78
CA ALA A 68 -3.04 -6.00 7.98
C ALA A 68 -3.34 -5.79 9.47
N LEU A 69 -2.60 -4.87 10.11
CA LEU A 69 -2.75 -4.53 11.52
C LEU A 69 -3.55 -3.24 11.68
N PRO A 70 -4.54 -3.16 12.61
CA PRO A 70 -5.23 -1.91 12.92
C PRO A 70 -4.26 -0.77 13.28
N GLU A 71 -3.15 -1.11 13.93
CA GLU A 71 -2.13 -0.19 14.41
C GLU A 71 -1.03 0.08 13.36
N TYR A 72 -1.12 -0.48 12.14
CA TYR A 72 -0.02 -0.44 11.17
C TYR A 72 0.51 0.98 10.92
N SER A 73 -0.37 1.97 10.81
CA SER A 73 0.03 3.37 10.60
C SER A 73 0.78 3.95 11.81
N SER A 74 0.48 3.49 13.03
CA SER A 74 1.15 3.93 14.25
C SER A 74 2.60 3.44 14.32
N LEU A 75 2.96 2.39 13.57
CA LEU A 75 4.32 1.85 13.51
C LEU A 75 5.34 2.83 12.90
N TRP A 76 4.89 3.84 12.15
CA TRP A 76 5.77 4.86 11.57
C TRP A 76 6.29 5.85 12.59
N GLY A 77 5.51 6.19 13.63
CA GLY A 77 5.89 7.22 14.61
C GLY A 77 7.24 6.97 15.31
N PRO A 78 7.52 5.75 15.79
CA PRO A 78 8.84 5.40 16.33
C PRO A 78 9.98 5.54 15.31
N LEU A 79 9.75 5.16 14.05
CA LEU A 79 10.75 5.26 12.97
C LEU A 79 11.00 6.72 12.59
N ASP A 80 9.95 7.53 12.46
CA ASP A 80 10.03 8.96 12.17
C ASP A 80 10.79 9.73 13.26
N THR A 81 10.81 9.20 14.49
CA THR A 81 11.55 9.77 15.61
C THR A 81 13.03 9.35 15.62
N GLU A 82 13.32 8.06 15.46
CA GLU A 82 14.66 7.52 15.67
C GLU A 82 15.54 7.60 14.41
N LEU A 83 14.98 7.42 13.20
CA LEU A 83 15.76 7.47 11.96
C LEU A 83 16.44 8.83 11.73
N PRO A 84 15.80 9.99 11.96
CA PRO A 84 16.49 11.27 11.84
C PRO A 84 17.57 11.49 12.91
N LYS A 85 17.41 10.92 14.10
CA LYS A 85 18.46 10.99 15.15
C LYS A 85 19.68 10.17 14.75
N ILE A 86 19.47 8.96 14.23
CA ILE A 86 20.53 8.09 13.71
C ILE A 86 21.25 8.79 12.54
N ALA A 87 20.50 9.25 11.52
CA ALA A 87 21.07 9.91 10.35
C ALA A 87 21.82 11.20 10.70
N GLY A 88 21.37 11.92 11.73
CA GLY A 88 22.01 13.13 12.24
C GLY A 88 23.12 12.89 13.27
N GLY A 89 23.48 11.63 13.58
CA GLY A 89 24.52 11.28 14.54
C GLY A 89 24.19 11.60 16.01
N LYS A 90 22.93 11.89 16.32
CA LYS A 90 22.46 12.19 17.70
C LYS A 90 22.19 10.94 18.52
N GLU A 91 22.11 9.78 17.86
CA GLU A 91 21.90 8.46 18.45
C GLU A 91 22.70 7.42 17.66
N SER A 92 23.19 6.37 18.31
CA SER A 92 23.82 5.26 17.58
C SER A 92 22.77 4.44 16.83
N LEU A 93 23.19 3.75 15.76
CA LEU A 93 22.30 2.87 14.99
C LEU A 93 21.60 1.84 15.89
N ASP A 94 22.37 1.11 16.70
CA ASP A 94 21.84 0.06 17.57
C ASP A 94 20.85 0.60 18.60
N LYS A 95 21.18 1.75 19.23
CA LYS A 95 20.31 2.33 20.25
C LYS A 95 19.02 2.89 19.64
N GLY A 96 19.10 3.58 18.51
CA GLY A 96 17.92 4.13 17.85
C GLY A 96 16.99 3.04 17.31
N LEU A 97 17.53 1.98 16.71
CA LEU A 97 16.72 0.84 16.27
C LEU A 97 16.11 0.07 17.46
N GLY A 98 16.86 -0.12 18.55
CA GLY A 98 16.32 -0.75 19.77
C GLY A 98 15.21 0.06 20.45
N ASN A 99 15.32 1.40 20.43
CA ASN A 99 14.25 2.29 20.88
C ASN A 99 12.99 2.12 20.02
N ALA A 100 13.16 2.11 18.69
CA ALA A 100 12.06 1.94 17.75
C ALA A 100 11.39 0.57 17.92
N GLU A 101 12.15 -0.51 18.04
CA GLU A 101 11.64 -1.86 18.29
C GLU A 101 10.82 -1.92 19.59
N THR A 102 11.37 -1.39 20.68
CA THR A 102 10.68 -1.35 21.98
C THR A 102 9.37 -0.56 21.91
N ALA A 103 9.34 0.55 21.18
CA ALA A 103 8.14 1.35 21.01
C ALA A 103 7.11 0.66 20.12
N ILE A 104 7.54 0.03 19.01
CA ILE A 104 6.68 -0.76 18.12
C ILE A 104 6.05 -1.92 18.89
N ALA A 105 6.82 -2.68 19.68
CA ALA A 105 6.31 -3.81 20.45
C ALA A 105 5.16 -3.43 21.41
N LYS A 106 5.17 -2.20 21.93
CA LYS A 106 4.08 -1.69 22.79
C LYS A 106 2.80 -1.37 22.01
N LEU A 107 2.90 -1.06 20.72
CA LEU A 107 1.76 -0.78 19.86
C LEU A 107 1.07 -2.06 19.38
N VAL A 108 1.82 -3.17 19.33
CA VAL A 108 1.32 -4.45 18.85
C VAL A 108 1.57 -5.56 19.87
N PRO A 109 1.02 -5.47 21.10
CA PRO A 109 1.34 -6.38 22.19
C PRO A 109 0.95 -7.84 21.89
N ASP A 110 -0.11 -8.03 21.10
CA ASP A 110 -0.60 -9.35 20.67
C ASP A 110 0.14 -9.87 19.43
N PHE A 111 1.05 -9.08 18.87
CA PHE A 111 1.89 -9.42 17.72
C PHE A 111 3.33 -9.68 18.19
N SER A 112 3.47 -10.53 19.20
CA SER A 112 4.76 -11.10 19.58
C SER A 112 5.08 -12.30 18.68
N LYS A 113 6.37 -12.55 18.44
CA LYS A 113 6.88 -13.62 17.57
C LYS A 113 6.35 -15.01 17.95
#